data_AF-A0A9Q1CAP5-F1
#
_entry.id   AF-A0A9Q1CAP5-F1
#
_cell.length_a   1.000
_cell.length_b   1.000
_cell.length_c   1.000
_cell.angle_alpha   90.00
_cell.angle_beta   90.00
_cell.angle_gamma   90.00
#
_symmetry.space_group_name_H-M   'P 1'
#
loop_
_entity.id
_entity.type
_entity.pdbx_description
1 polymer ?
#
loop_
_entity_poly.entity_id
_entity_poly.type
_entity_poly.pdbx_seq_one_letter_code
_entity_poly.pdbx_strand_id
1 'polypeptide(L)'
;MFFFLFYCQNHPGRYFVDLVDAMVERGYRRGVSVRGAPYDFRKAPRDNLDERVINPLSVRPAQRTYPSSAFLMPSDKYWSADEILVQTPKKNYTVKNYDEFFTDLGLETAKLLRKDTKDLVYNITAPGVPVFHVHGKDMPTPAKFVYDDIFQFPDDQPHVVTGPGDGTVNMRSLKAFLKWKNEQKQPVEEYEIEYGEHLAILAMDELHQYLLKNVLFPH
;
A
#
# COMPACT_ATOMS: atom_id res chain seq x y z
N MET A 1 -2.53 18.55 -1.40
CA MET A 1 -1.68 17.37 -1.51
C MET A 1 -2.59 16.19 -1.77
N PHE A 2 -2.42 15.54 -2.91
CA PHE A 2 -3.16 14.34 -3.30
C PHE A 2 -2.38 13.11 -2.90
N PHE A 3 -3.09 12.11 -2.39
CA PHE A 3 -2.56 10.79 -2.13
C PHE A 3 -3.09 9.81 -3.16
N PHE A 4 -2.23 9.38 -4.08
CA PHE A 4 -2.44 8.24 -4.96
C PHE A 4 -1.22 7.34 -4.90
N LEU A 5 -1.43 6.05 -4.62
CA LEU A 5 -0.36 5.10 -4.34
C LEU A 5 0.75 5.06 -5.40
N PHE A 6 1.94 4.76 -4.87
CA PHE A 6 3.28 4.91 -5.43
C PHE A 6 3.48 4.84 -6.96
N TYR A 7 4.30 5.78 -7.44
CA TYR A 7 4.97 5.83 -8.74
C TYR A 7 6.28 5.00 -8.71
N CYS A 8 6.44 4.03 -9.62
CA CYS A 8 7.74 3.43 -9.94
C CYS A 8 7.91 3.47 -11.46
N GLN A 9 8.96 4.16 -11.92
CA GLN A 9 9.10 4.66 -13.28
C GLN A 9 9.31 3.59 -14.37
N ASN A 10 9.18 2.28 -14.09
CA ASN A 10 9.33 1.18 -15.06
C ASN A 10 8.68 -0.17 -14.63
N HIS A 11 7.49 -0.19 -14.02
CA HIS A 11 6.76 -1.45 -13.70
C HIS A 11 5.22 -1.21 -13.68
N PRO A 12 4.34 -2.23 -13.58
CA PRO A 12 2.86 -2.13 -13.79
C PRO A 12 2.10 -1.18 -12.85
N GLY A 13 2.80 -0.37 -12.05
CA GLY A 13 2.27 0.76 -11.27
C GLY A 13 1.98 2.02 -12.09
N ARG A 14 1.58 1.89 -13.36
CA ARG A 14 1.31 3.03 -14.26
C ARG A 14 -0.10 3.60 -14.12
N TYR A 15 -0.96 2.96 -13.32
CA TYR A 15 -2.39 3.23 -13.27
C TYR A 15 -2.74 4.66 -12.81
N PHE A 16 -1.93 5.29 -11.97
CA PHE A 16 -2.12 6.69 -11.60
C PHE A 16 -1.36 7.70 -12.49
N VAL A 17 -0.58 7.26 -13.48
CA VAL A 17 0.32 8.16 -14.21
C VAL A 17 -0.45 9.25 -14.96
N ASP A 18 -1.48 8.87 -15.71
CA ASP A 18 -2.27 9.82 -16.50
C ASP A 18 -3.00 10.82 -15.59
N LEU A 19 -3.52 10.35 -14.46
CA LEU A 19 -4.14 11.22 -13.46
C LEU A 19 -3.12 12.19 -12.87
N VAL A 20 -1.96 11.70 -12.44
CA VAL A 20 -0.92 12.54 -11.86
C VAL A 20 -0.35 13.52 -12.88
N ASP A 21 -0.19 13.12 -14.14
CA ASP A 21 0.25 14.01 -15.22
C ASP A 21 -0.77 15.13 -15.45
N ALA A 22 -2.07 14.82 -15.51
CA ALA A 22 -3.12 15.82 -15.61
C ALA A 22 -3.13 16.81 -14.42
N MET A 23 -2.75 16.36 -13.23
CA MET A 23 -2.56 17.24 -12.06
C MET A 23 -1.28 18.08 -12.18
N VAL A 24 -0.19 17.50 -12.67
CA VAL A 24 1.10 18.21 -12.84
C VAL A 24 0.98 19.31 -13.89
N GLU A 25 0.29 19.06 -15.00
CA GLU A 25 -0.04 20.09 -16.02
C GLU A 25 -0.79 21.29 -15.43
N ARG A 26 -1.51 21.07 -14.32
CA ARG A 26 -2.26 22.11 -13.60
C ARG A 26 -1.48 22.74 -12.44
N GLY A 27 -0.16 22.50 -12.37
CA GLY A 27 0.74 23.14 -11.40
C GLY A 27 1.01 22.33 -10.13
N TYR A 28 0.50 21.10 -10.02
CA TYR A 28 0.89 20.22 -8.92
C TYR A 28 2.30 19.67 -9.13
N ARG A 29 3.01 19.37 -8.03
CA ARG A 29 4.40 18.92 -8.02
C ARG A 29 4.50 17.52 -7.43
N ARG A 30 5.00 16.56 -8.22
CA ARG A 30 5.29 15.19 -7.77
C ARG A 30 6.21 15.22 -6.53
N GLY A 31 5.92 14.40 -5.52
CA GLY A 31 6.67 14.36 -4.26
C GLY A 31 6.44 15.55 -3.33
N VAL A 32 5.75 16.61 -3.77
CA VAL A 32 5.46 17.82 -2.96
C VAL A 32 3.97 17.95 -2.72
N SER A 33 3.17 18.13 -3.77
CA SER A 33 1.71 18.23 -3.69
C SER A 33 0.97 17.03 -4.28
N VAL A 34 1.70 16.02 -4.78
CA VAL A 34 1.17 14.68 -5.09
C VAL A 34 2.11 13.63 -4.51
N ARG A 35 1.59 12.77 -3.64
CA ARG A 35 2.33 11.67 -2.97
C ARG A 35 1.51 10.39 -3.04
N GLY A 36 2.10 9.24 -2.71
CA GLY A 36 1.37 7.99 -2.55
C GLY A 36 1.17 7.59 -1.11
N ALA A 37 0.12 6.82 -0.84
CA ALA A 37 -0.18 6.36 0.51
C ALA A 37 1.03 5.55 1.03
N PRO A 38 1.55 5.89 2.22
CA PRO A 38 2.62 5.13 2.83
C PRO A 38 2.04 3.84 3.44
N TYR A 39 2.83 2.77 3.41
CA TYR A 39 2.53 1.45 3.99
C TYR A 39 1.37 0.71 3.28
N ASP A 40 1.72 -0.34 2.56
CA ASP A 40 0.80 -1.07 1.71
C ASP A 40 1.12 -2.58 1.80
N PHE A 41 0.16 -3.36 2.29
CA PHE A 41 0.33 -4.79 2.49
C PHE A 41 0.10 -5.54 1.18
N ARG A 42 1.05 -5.43 0.27
CA ARG A 42 0.72 -5.73 -1.13
C ARG A 42 0.58 -7.19 -1.50
N LYS A 43 1.28 -8.15 -0.88
CA LYS A 43 1.55 -9.40 -1.61
C LYS A 43 1.52 -10.66 -0.76
N ALA A 44 0.60 -11.55 -1.12
CA ALA A 44 0.71 -12.97 -0.82
C ALA A 44 1.86 -13.60 -1.64
N PRO A 45 2.40 -14.77 -1.22
CA PRO A 45 3.54 -15.41 -1.92
C PRO A 45 3.32 -15.83 -3.37
N ARG A 46 2.11 -15.66 -3.92
CA ARG A 46 1.77 -15.92 -5.32
C ARG A 46 0.92 -14.78 -5.95
N ASP A 47 1.26 -13.54 -5.67
CA ASP A 47 0.75 -12.42 -6.48
C ASP A 47 1.28 -12.52 -7.92
N ASN A 48 0.38 -12.70 -8.89
CA ASN A 48 0.64 -12.76 -10.33
C ASN A 48 0.46 -11.40 -11.03
N LEU A 49 0.46 -10.29 -10.30
CA LEU A 49 0.21 -8.95 -10.84
C LEU A 49 -1.18 -8.82 -11.46
N ASP A 50 -2.18 -9.50 -10.88
CA ASP A 50 -3.54 -9.66 -11.42
C ASP A 50 -3.63 -10.36 -12.78
N GLU A 51 -2.54 -10.98 -13.27
CA GLU A 51 -2.54 -11.72 -14.53
C GLU A 51 -2.86 -13.21 -14.35
N ARG A 52 -4.10 -13.59 -14.68
CA ARG A 52 -4.64 -14.97 -14.56
C ARG A 52 -3.80 -16.08 -15.21
N VAL A 53 -2.85 -15.75 -16.08
CA VAL A 53 -2.09 -16.69 -16.91
C VAL A 53 -0.64 -16.88 -16.46
N ILE A 54 -0.15 -16.07 -15.52
CA ILE A 54 1.24 -16.11 -15.09
C ILE A 54 1.39 -16.99 -13.85
N ASN A 55 2.29 -17.97 -13.90
CA ASN A 55 2.64 -18.76 -12.72
C ASN A 55 3.27 -17.81 -11.68
N PRO A 56 2.67 -17.62 -10.51
CA PRO A 56 3.17 -16.65 -9.55
C PRO A 56 4.58 -16.96 -9.04
N LEU A 57 4.98 -18.24 -9.00
CA LEU A 57 6.34 -18.64 -8.62
C LEU A 57 7.38 -18.22 -9.66
N SER A 58 6.99 -18.01 -10.93
CA SER A 58 7.89 -17.55 -11.99
C SER A 58 8.18 -16.05 -11.93
N VAL A 59 7.26 -15.22 -11.43
CA VAL A 59 7.47 -13.77 -11.25
C VAL A 59 8.04 -13.41 -9.88
N ARG A 60 7.89 -14.31 -8.90
CA ARG A 60 8.37 -14.13 -7.52
C ARG A 60 9.85 -13.75 -7.41
N PRO A 61 10.79 -14.34 -8.19
CA PRO A 61 12.19 -13.89 -8.16
C PRO A 61 12.34 -12.41 -8.49
N ALA A 62 11.65 -11.93 -9.54
CA ALA A 62 11.70 -10.52 -9.91
C ALA A 62 11.05 -9.63 -8.83
N GLN A 63 9.84 -9.96 -8.37
CA GLN A 63 9.13 -9.19 -7.33
C GLN A 63 9.94 -9.04 -6.03
N ARG A 64 10.71 -10.05 -5.65
CA ARG A 64 11.59 -10.05 -4.46
C ARG A 64 12.81 -9.13 -4.59
N THR A 65 13.17 -8.73 -5.81
CA THR A 65 14.24 -7.75 -6.04
C THR A 65 13.76 -6.30 -5.98
N TYR A 66 12.46 -6.03 -5.92
CA TYR A 66 11.93 -4.67 -5.94
C TYR A 66 12.04 -4.00 -4.57
N PRO A 67 12.79 -2.90 -4.43
CA PRO A 67 12.88 -2.16 -3.17
C PRO A 67 11.52 -1.67 -2.68
N SER A 68 10.62 -1.34 -3.61
CA SER A 68 9.25 -0.93 -3.30
C SER A 68 8.51 -2.00 -2.50
N SER A 69 8.62 -3.28 -2.85
CA SER A 69 7.98 -4.38 -2.11
C SER A 69 8.42 -4.43 -0.63
N ALA A 70 9.73 -4.29 -0.37
CA ALA A 70 10.25 -4.26 1.00
C ALA A 70 9.89 -2.95 1.74
N PHE A 71 9.90 -1.83 1.03
CA PHE A 71 9.54 -0.52 1.57
C PHE A 71 8.12 -0.46 2.13
N LEU A 72 7.18 -1.16 1.50
CA LEU A 72 5.76 -1.03 1.81
C LEU A 72 5.26 -1.99 2.88
N MET A 73 6.11 -2.90 3.34
CA MET A 73 5.75 -3.82 4.41
C MET A 73 5.17 -3.07 5.63
N PRO A 74 4.21 -3.68 6.34
CA PRO A 74 3.56 -3.08 7.49
C PRO A 74 4.54 -2.45 8.48
N SER A 75 4.14 -1.32 9.07
CA SER A 75 4.94 -0.61 10.06
C SER A 75 4.32 -0.77 11.44
N ASP A 76 5.19 -0.90 12.43
CA ASP A 76 4.90 -0.81 13.86
C ASP A 76 4.21 0.50 14.30
N LYS A 77 4.11 1.51 13.43
CA LYS A 77 3.24 2.68 13.68
C LYS A 77 1.75 2.39 13.60
N TYR A 78 1.36 1.43 12.77
CA TYR A 78 -0.05 1.15 12.45
C TYR A 78 -0.45 -0.30 12.71
N TRP A 79 0.51 -1.19 12.90
CA TRP A 79 0.27 -2.59 13.28
C TRP A 79 0.82 -2.86 14.66
N SER A 80 0.04 -3.59 15.46
CA SER A 80 0.47 -3.98 16.80
C SER A 80 1.64 -4.95 16.71
N ALA A 81 2.52 -4.85 17.71
CA ALA A 81 3.58 -5.81 17.97
C ALA A 81 3.13 -7.27 17.99
N ASP A 82 1.93 -7.52 18.51
CA ASP A 82 1.36 -8.85 18.73
C ASP A 82 0.47 -9.30 17.56
N GLU A 83 0.31 -8.45 16.55
CA GLU A 83 -0.51 -8.75 15.39
C GLU A 83 0.24 -9.65 14.41
N ILE A 84 -0.30 -10.86 14.21
CA ILE A 84 0.28 -11.87 13.34
C ILE A 84 -0.08 -11.55 11.89
N LEU A 85 0.95 -11.27 11.08
CA LEU A 85 0.83 -11.03 9.65
C LEU A 85 0.94 -12.32 8.84
N VAL A 86 1.84 -13.22 9.27
CA VAL A 86 2.00 -14.55 8.67
C VAL A 86 2.03 -15.58 9.78
N GLN A 87 1.11 -16.53 9.74
CA GLN A 87 1.06 -17.68 10.63
C GLN A 87 1.53 -18.91 9.88
N THR A 88 2.41 -19.69 10.50
CA THR A 88 2.83 -21.02 10.02
C THR A 88 2.77 -22.00 11.19
N PRO A 89 2.85 -23.31 10.96
CA PRO A 89 2.83 -24.27 12.06
C PRO A 89 4.09 -24.21 12.93
N LYS A 90 5.18 -23.63 12.42
CA LYS A 90 6.46 -23.51 13.12
C LYS A 90 6.62 -22.18 13.85
N LYS A 91 6.14 -21.09 13.24
CA LYS A 91 6.40 -19.72 13.71
C LYS A 91 5.35 -18.74 13.22
N ASN A 92 5.09 -17.72 14.03
CA ASN A 92 4.30 -16.54 13.68
C ASN A 92 5.24 -15.35 13.39
N TYR A 93 4.93 -14.61 12.34
CA TYR A 93 5.65 -13.40 11.96
C TYR A 93 4.77 -12.17 12.14
N THR A 94 5.32 -11.16 12.82
CA THR A 94 4.71 -9.86 13.11
C THR A 94 5.63 -8.75 12.61
N VAL A 95 5.25 -7.48 12.81
CA VAL A 95 6.13 -6.33 12.53
C VAL A 95 7.46 -6.36 13.29
N LYS A 96 7.59 -7.16 14.35
CA LYS A 96 8.79 -7.23 15.20
C LYS A 96 9.88 -8.16 14.66
N ASN A 97 9.56 -9.12 13.80
CA ASN A 97 10.50 -10.20 13.42
C ASN A 97 10.67 -10.35 11.90
N TYR A 98 10.67 -9.23 11.16
CA TYR A 98 10.94 -9.26 9.71
C TYR A 98 12.32 -9.80 9.34
N ASP A 99 13.36 -9.52 10.15
CA ASP A 99 14.70 -10.06 9.89
C ASP A 99 14.69 -11.60 9.92
N GLU A 100 13.94 -12.22 10.83
CA GLU A 100 13.75 -13.67 10.87
C GLU A 100 12.90 -14.16 9.69
N PHE A 101 11.81 -13.46 9.38
CA PHE A 101 10.95 -13.79 8.23
C PHE A 101 11.76 -13.85 6.92
N PHE A 102 12.61 -12.86 6.66
CA PHE A 102 13.43 -12.87 5.46
C PHE A 102 14.48 -13.97 5.47
N THR A 103 15.11 -14.23 6.63
CA THR A 103 16.09 -15.31 6.77
C THR A 103 15.44 -16.67 6.51
N ASP A 104 14.27 -16.93 7.09
CA ASP A 104 13.51 -18.19 6.93
C ASP A 104 13.05 -18.40 5.47
N LEU A 105 12.93 -17.33 4.69
CA LEU A 105 12.62 -17.37 3.25
C LEU A 105 13.86 -17.39 2.33
N GLY A 106 15.08 -17.28 2.87
CA GLY A 106 16.32 -17.13 2.10
C GLY A 106 16.42 -15.81 1.34
N LEU A 107 15.84 -14.72 1.86
CA LEU A 107 15.71 -13.41 1.20
C LEU A 107 16.59 -12.32 1.83
N GLU A 108 17.90 -12.56 1.93
CA GLU A 108 18.84 -11.60 2.51
C GLU A 108 18.85 -10.25 1.78
N THR A 109 18.68 -10.23 0.46
CA THR A 109 18.56 -8.96 -0.29
C THR A 109 17.34 -8.15 0.16
N ALA A 110 16.18 -8.79 0.34
CA ALA A 110 14.96 -8.08 0.76
C ALA A 110 15.09 -7.53 2.19
N LYS A 111 15.81 -8.24 3.06
CA LYS A 111 16.16 -7.77 4.41
C LYS A 111 17.01 -6.50 4.38
N LEU A 112 18.02 -6.45 3.51
CA LEU A 112 18.82 -5.23 3.31
C LEU A 112 17.97 -4.09 2.75
N LEU A 113 17.17 -4.36 1.70
CA LEU A 113 16.26 -3.38 1.12
C LEU A 113 15.28 -2.81 2.15
N ARG A 114 14.75 -3.64 3.07
CA ARG A 114 13.88 -3.16 4.15
C ARG A 114 14.63 -2.23 5.11
N LYS A 115 15.88 -2.56 5.48
CA LYS A 115 16.70 -1.71 6.35
C LYS A 115 16.96 -0.35 5.72
N ASP A 116 17.23 -0.32 4.42
CA ASP A 116 17.50 0.92 3.68
C ASP A 116 16.25 1.80 3.51
N THR A 117 15.06 1.19 3.48
CA THR A 117 13.84 1.90 3.05
C THR A 117 12.84 2.17 4.16
N LYS A 118 12.81 1.37 5.24
CA LYS A 118 11.76 1.45 6.28
C LYS A 118 11.62 2.84 6.92
N ASP A 119 12.73 3.58 7.01
CA ASP A 119 12.77 4.86 7.72
C ASP A 119 12.43 6.06 6.81
N LEU A 120 12.37 5.87 5.48
CA LEU A 120 12.15 6.96 4.50
C LEU A 120 10.82 7.71 4.70
N VAL A 121 9.78 7.01 5.15
CA VAL A 121 8.45 7.62 5.44
C VAL A 121 7.98 7.34 6.86
N TYR A 122 8.87 6.82 7.72
CA TYR A 122 8.56 6.50 9.11
C TYR A 122 8.03 7.74 9.83
N ASN A 123 8.83 8.80 9.87
CA ASN A 123 8.48 10.05 10.54
C ASN A 123 7.98 11.13 9.58
N ILE A 124 7.12 10.77 8.63
CA ILE A 124 6.52 11.76 7.73
C ILE A 124 5.62 12.72 8.52
N THR A 125 5.94 14.01 8.47
CA THR A 125 5.18 15.09 9.08
C THR A 125 4.14 15.65 8.11
N ALA A 126 3.18 16.41 8.63
CA ALA A 126 2.22 17.12 7.80
C ALA A 126 2.89 17.97 6.71
N PRO A 127 2.31 18.01 5.50
CA PRO A 127 2.91 18.72 4.37
C PRO A 127 2.73 20.25 4.43
N GLY A 128 1.93 20.78 5.36
CA GLY A 128 1.72 22.23 5.51
C GLY A 128 0.93 22.87 4.37
N VAL A 129 0.16 22.06 3.63
CA VAL A 129 -0.72 22.49 2.53
C VAL A 129 -2.08 21.80 2.67
N PRO A 130 -3.16 22.31 2.05
CA PRO A 130 -4.43 21.60 1.98
C PRO A 130 -4.22 20.16 1.51
N VAL A 131 -4.77 19.17 2.21
CA VAL A 131 -4.70 17.74 1.86
C VAL A 131 -6.10 17.27 1.52
N PHE A 132 -6.24 16.60 0.38
CA PHE A 132 -7.48 15.95 -0.04
C PHE A 132 -7.12 14.50 -0.30
N HIS A 133 -7.56 13.61 0.58
CA HIS A 133 -7.25 12.19 0.52
C HIS A 133 -8.48 11.44 0.04
N VAL A 134 -8.37 10.81 -1.13
CA VAL A 134 -9.45 10.00 -1.72
C VAL A 134 -9.04 8.54 -1.65
N HIS A 135 -9.91 7.68 -1.15
CA HIS A 135 -9.67 6.24 -1.13
C HIS A 135 -10.97 5.44 -1.19
N GLY A 136 -10.83 4.18 -1.61
CA GLY A 136 -11.90 3.21 -1.56
C GLY A 136 -12.10 2.63 -0.15
N LYS A 137 -13.25 2.00 0.06
CA LYS A 137 -13.59 1.25 1.28
C LYS A 137 -14.54 0.10 0.96
N ASP A 138 -14.84 -0.69 1.98
CA ASP A 138 -15.80 -1.80 1.95
C ASP A 138 -15.40 -2.94 1.00
N MET A 139 -14.10 -3.08 0.74
CA MET A 139 -13.53 -4.18 -0.02
C MET A 139 -12.77 -5.13 0.92
N PRO A 140 -13.03 -6.45 0.86
CA PRO A 140 -12.24 -7.44 1.60
C PRO A 140 -10.76 -7.33 1.21
N THR A 141 -9.92 -7.00 2.18
CA THR A 141 -8.50 -6.69 1.94
C THR A 141 -7.60 -7.63 2.75
N PRO A 142 -6.58 -8.27 2.17
CA PRO A 142 -5.69 -9.17 2.91
C PRO A 142 -5.12 -8.52 4.18
N ALA A 143 -5.21 -9.22 5.31
CA ALA A 143 -4.72 -8.75 6.61
C ALA A 143 -3.78 -9.75 7.30
N LYS A 144 -3.99 -11.06 7.08
CA LYS A 144 -3.14 -12.13 7.60
C LYS A 144 -3.10 -13.31 6.64
N PHE A 145 -1.91 -13.90 6.50
CA PHE A 145 -1.71 -15.14 5.74
C PHE A 145 -1.51 -16.31 6.70
N VAL A 146 -2.23 -17.41 6.48
CA VAL A 146 -2.19 -18.61 7.32
C VAL A 146 -1.74 -19.81 6.49
N TYR A 147 -0.66 -20.43 6.93
CA TYR A 147 -0.16 -21.72 6.46
C TYR A 147 -0.50 -22.75 7.52
N ASP A 148 -1.34 -23.72 7.18
CA ASP A 148 -1.82 -24.73 8.12
C ASP A 148 -0.91 -25.96 8.16
N ASP A 149 -0.17 -26.22 7.08
CA ASP A 149 0.71 -27.38 6.94
C ASP A 149 2.20 -26.96 6.85
N ILE A 150 3.07 -27.76 7.46
CA ILE A 150 4.52 -27.54 7.52
C ILE A 150 5.19 -27.56 6.14
N PHE A 151 4.57 -28.21 5.14
CA PHE A 151 5.08 -28.32 3.77
C PHE A 151 4.63 -27.16 2.88
N GLN A 152 3.63 -26.36 3.31
CA GLN A 152 3.08 -25.29 2.49
C GLN A 152 3.94 -24.02 2.50
N PHE A 153 4.54 -23.68 3.65
CA PHE A 153 5.34 -22.47 3.75
C PHE A 153 6.74 -22.70 3.18
N PRO A 154 7.23 -21.90 2.20
CA PRO A 154 6.62 -20.67 1.66
C PRO A 154 6.09 -20.78 0.21
N ASP A 155 5.94 -21.99 -0.33
CA ASP A 155 5.76 -22.22 -1.78
C ASP A 155 4.31 -22.50 -2.21
N ASP A 156 3.41 -22.77 -1.26
CA ASP A 156 1.99 -22.98 -1.48
C ASP A 156 1.13 -21.75 -1.12
N GLN A 157 -0.17 -21.86 -1.40
CA GLN A 157 -1.13 -20.81 -1.08
C GLN A 157 -1.53 -20.81 0.39
N PRO A 158 -1.38 -19.66 1.08
CA PRO A 158 -1.96 -19.52 2.39
C PRO A 158 -3.47 -19.35 2.29
N HIS A 159 -4.17 -19.72 3.36
CA HIS A 159 -5.48 -19.15 3.63
C HIS A 159 -5.32 -17.66 3.96
N VAL A 160 -6.11 -16.81 3.29
CA VAL A 160 -6.07 -15.35 3.48
C VAL A 160 -7.20 -14.93 4.41
N VAL A 161 -6.84 -14.34 5.54
CA VAL A 161 -7.79 -13.63 6.41
C VAL A 161 -7.85 -12.19 5.94
N THR A 162 -9.05 -11.72 5.62
CA THR A 162 -9.30 -10.35 5.15
C THR A 162 -9.76 -9.44 6.29
N GLY A 163 -9.37 -8.18 6.22
CA GLY A 163 -9.91 -7.07 6.99
C GLY A 163 -10.48 -5.97 6.08
N PRO A 164 -10.88 -4.83 6.64
CA PRO A 164 -11.41 -3.71 5.86
C PRO A 164 -10.30 -3.01 5.07
N GLY A 165 -10.63 -2.55 3.86
CA GLY A 165 -9.75 -1.74 3.00
C GLY A 165 -10.38 -1.48 1.63
N ASP A 166 -9.54 -1.22 0.64
CA ASP A 166 -9.91 -1.01 -0.77
C ASP A 166 -9.64 -2.25 -1.67
N GLY A 167 -9.35 -3.41 -1.06
CA GLY A 167 -9.00 -4.65 -1.73
C GLY A 167 -7.50 -4.91 -1.75
N THR A 168 -6.68 -3.85 -1.64
CA THR A 168 -5.21 -3.94 -1.60
C THR A 168 -4.65 -3.34 -0.31
N VAL A 169 -5.07 -2.12 0.03
CA VAL A 169 -4.56 -1.32 1.13
C VAL A 169 -5.53 -1.40 2.32
N ASN A 170 -5.03 -1.83 3.48
CA ASN A 170 -5.86 -1.89 4.68
C ASN A 170 -6.32 -0.48 5.10
N MET A 171 -7.53 -0.38 5.66
CA MET A 171 -8.09 0.90 6.12
C MET A 171 -7.17 1.67 7.06
N ARG A 172 -6.43 0.97 7.93
CA ARG A 172 -5.50 1.64 8.86
C ARG A 172 -4.39 2.43 8.16
N SER A 173 -3.91 1.95 7.02
CA SER A 173 -2.96 2.68 6.17
C SER A 173 -3.65 3.83 5.44
N LEU A 174 -4.84 3.58 4.88
CA LEU A 174 -5.63 4.60 4.22
C LEU A 174 -6.01 5.75 5.16
N LYS A 175 -6.12 5.49 6.46
CA LYS A 175 -6.43 6.49 7.51
C LYS A 175 -5.19 7.14 8.13
N ALA A 176 -3.98 6.73 7.75
CA ALA A 176 -2.72 7.21 8.33
C ALA A 176 -2.53 8.73 8.23
N PHE A 177 -3.08 9.36 7.19
CA PHE A 177 -3.00 10.79 6.94
C PHE A 177 -3.81 11.63 7.96
N LEU A 178 -4.78 11.04 8.64
CA LEU A 178 -5.68 11.79 9.54
C LEU A 178 -4.94 12.45 10.70
N LYS A 179 -3.77 11.94 11.09
CA LYS A 179 -2.90 12.60 12.07
C LYS A 179 -2.56 14.05 11.69
N TRP A 180 -2.51 14.35 10.38
CA TRP A 180 -2.19 15.68 9.88
C TRP A 180 -3.26 16.72 10.20
N LYS A 181 -4.49 16.31 10.53
CA LYS A 181 -5.51 17.23 11.07
C LYS A 181 -5.02 18.00 12.30
N ASN A 182 -4.12 17.40 13.08
CA ASN A 182 -3.56 17.99 14.30
C ASN A 182 -2.12 18.50 14.14
N GLU A 183 -1.46 18.27 12.99
CA GLU A 183 -0.06 18.65 12.75
C GLU A 183 0.07 19.89 11.84
N GLN A 184 -1.03 20.36 11.22
CA GLN A 184 -1.03 21.54 10.35
C GLN A 184 -2.32 22.37 10.50
N LYS A 185 -2.26 23.64 10.07
CA LYS A 185 -3.42 24.55 10.09
C LYS A 185 -4.30 24.41 8.85
N GLN A 186 -3.71 23.95 7.76
CA GLN A 186 -4.32 23.80 6.44
C GLN A 186 -5.29 22.60 6.47
N PRO A 187 -6.40 22.66 5.72
CA PRO A 187 -7.43 21.63 5.77
C PRO A 187 -6.89 20.26 5.38
N VAL A 188 -7.42 19.22 6.03
CA VAL A 188 -7.14 17.81 5.73
C VAL A 188 -8.48 17.11 5.56
N GLU A 189 -8.86 16.90 4.31
CA GLU A 189 -10.14 16.37 3.90
C GLU A 189 -10.02 14.92 3.45
N GLU A 190 -11.08 14.17 3.74
CA GLU A 190 -11.23 12.77 3.42
C GLU A 190 -12.43 12.58 2.52
N TYR A 191 -12.26 11.82 1.45
CA TYR A 191 -13.35 11.38 0.60
C TYR A 191 -13.26 9.86 0.44
N GLU A 192 -14.25 9.17 0.98
CA GLU A 192 -14.35 7.72 0.87
C GLU A 192 -15.30 7.34 -0.27
N ILE A 193 -14.90 6.39 -1.11
CA ILE A 193 -15.76 5.83 -2.15
C ILE A 193 -16.17 4.41 -1.72
N GLU A 194 -17.46 4.23 -1.46
CA GLU A 194 -18.04 2.93 -1.11
C GLU A 194 -17.83 1.93 -2.24
N TYR A 195 -17.39 0.72 -1.90
CA TYR A 195 -17.03 -0.33 -2.86
C TYR A 195 -15.97 0.12 -3.90
N GLY A 196 -15.19 1.14 -3.57
CA GLY A 196 -14.06 1.57 -4.39
C GLY A 196 -12.93 0.56 -4.31
N GLU A 197 -12.82 -0.32 -5.30
CA GLU A 197 -11.64 -1.19 -5.43
C GLU A 197 -10.41 -0.36 -5.83
N HIS A 198 -9.25 -0.72 -5.29
CA HIS A 198 -7.98 -0.01 -5.39
C HIS A 198 -7.64 0.56 -6.77
N LEU A 199 -7.87 -0.22 -7.84
CA LEU A 199 -7.65 0.21 -9.22
C LEU A 199 -8.94 0.70 -9.87
N ALA A 200 -10.06 0.01 -9.63
CA ALA A 200 -11.34 0.34 -10.27
C ALA A 200 -11.83 1.75 -9.94
N ILE A 201 -11.46 2.29 -8.77
CA ILE A 201 -11.79 3.65 -8.34
C ILE A 201 -11.37 4.71 -9.38
N LEU A 202 -10.31 4.46 -10.15
CA LEU A 202 -9.83 5.34 -11.21
C LEU A 202 -10.80 5.50 -12.38
N ALA A 203 -11.69 4.53 -12.59
CA ALA A 203 -12.69 4.59 -13.65
C ALA A 203 -14.06 5.10 -13.15
N MET A 204 -14.20 5.37 -11.85
CA MET A 204 -15.49 5.74 -11.26
C MET A 204 -15.80 7.22 -11.51
N ASP A 205 -17.00 7.48 -12.06
CA ASP A 205 -17.51 8.84 -12.26
C ASP A 205 -17.54 9.64 -10.96
N GLU A 206 -17.79 8.98 -9.83
CA GLU A 206 -17.78 9.60 -8.51
C GLU A 206 -16.42 10.23 -8.18
N LEU A 207 -15.31 9.50 -8.41
CA LEU A 207 -13.96 10.03 -8.23
C LEU A 207 -13.73 11.23 -9.15
N HIS A 208 -14.05 11.09 -10.43
CA HIS A 208 -13.87 12.15 -11.41
C HIS A 208 -14.63 13.42 -11.03
N GLN A 209 -15.89 13.29 -10.62
CA GLN A 209 -16.70 14.42 -10.19
C GLN A 209 -16.16 15.07 -8.92
N TYR A 210 -15.70 14.29 -7.95
CA TYR A 210 -15.08 14.82 -6.74
C TYR A 210 -13.83 15.64 -7.08
N LEU A 211 -12.94 15.09 -7.91
CA LEU A 211 -11.71 15.78 -8.34
C LEU A 211 -12.02 17.06 -9.12
N LEU A 212 -12.96 17.03 -10.05
CA LEU A 212 -13.29 18.23 -10.82
C LEU A 212 -13.87 19.34 -9.93
N LYS A 213 -14.80 19.02 -9.04
CA LYS A 213 -15.55 20.00 -8.25
C LYS A 213 -14.77 20.54 -7.05
N ASN A 214 -14.00 19.69 -6.37
CA ASN A 214 -13.42 20.04 -5.06
C ASN A 214 -11.91 20.29 -5.12
N VAL A 215 -11.26 19.87 -6.20
CA VAL A 215 -9.81 19.79 -6.27
C VAL A 215 -9.25 20.69 -7.36
N LEU A 216 -9.67 20.44 -8.60
CA LEU A 216 -9.10 21.10 -9.77
C LEU A 216 -9.77 22.46 -10.01
N PHE A 217 -11.06 22.57 -9.74
CA PHE A 217 -11.84 23.79 -9.90
C PHE A 217 -12.67 24.11 -8.64
N PRO A 218 -12.02 24.27 -7.47
CA PRO A 218 -12.72 24.66 -6.25
C PRO A 218 -13.34 26.05 -6.44
N HIS A 219 -14.60 26.20 -6.04
CA HIS A 219 -15.35 27.46 -6.07
C HIS A 219 -14.76 28.51 -5.11
#